data_AF-A0AA43HGE6-F1
#
_entry.id   AF-A0AA43HGE6-F1
#
_cell.length_a   1.000
_cell.length_b   1.000
_cell.length_c   1.000
_cell.angle_alpha   90.00
_cell.angle_beta   90.00
_cell.angle_gamma   90.00
#
_symmetry.space_group_name_H-M   'P 1'
#
loop_
_entity.id
_entity.type
_entity.pdbx_description
1 polymer ?
#
loop_
_entity_poly.entity_id
_entity_poly.type
_entity_poly.pdbx_seq_one_letter_code
_entity_poly.pdbx_strand_id
1 'polypeptide(L)'
;MIFKNENAEISGIADLITAFKQSKSFGVVCKTELQAKIIADKLKAYTEDIYFFSNQSSAFVQDIIINSAHMAKGLEFDEVIIPQVADKNYHSEIDQSMLYVAVTRAMHRLTLTYCREKSRLLY
;
A
#
# COMPACT_ATOMS: atom_id res chain seq x y z
N MET A 1 10.92 -3.68 -3.06
CA MET A 1 11.00 -4.58 -4.21
C MET A 1 10.88 -3.78 -5.48
N ILE A 2 11.72 -4.08 -6.47
CA ILE A 2 11.72 -3.42 -7.77
C ILE A 2 10.97 -4.29 -8.79
N PHE A 3 10.11 -3.67 -9.59
CA PHE A 3 9.36 -4.35 -10.64
C PHE A 3 9.60 -3.72 -12.01
N LYS A 4 9.42 -4.52 -13.07
CA LYS A 4 9.65 -4.08 -14.46
C LYS A 4 8.61 -3.05 -14.93
N ASN A 5 7.36 -3.22 -14.49
CA ASN A 5 6.23 -2.36 -14.86
C ASN A 5 5.11 -2.50 -13.82
N GLU A 6 4.10 -1.63 -13.93
CA GLU A 6 3.00 -1.56 -12.95
C GLU A 6 2.19 -2.86 -12.87
N ASN A 7 2.03 -3.60 -13.97
CA ASN A 7 1.30 -4.88 -13.94
C ASN A 7 2.09 -5.95 -13.17
N ALA A 8 3.40 -6.00 -13.36
CA ALA A 8 4.29 -6.90 -12.61
C ALA A 8 4.34 -6.53 -11.12
N GLU A 9 4.27 -5.23 -10.80
CA GLU A 9 4.15 -4.77 -9.42
C GLU A 9 2.84 -5.23 -8.78
N ILE A 10 1.70 -5.09 -9.47
CA ILE A 10 0.41 -5.59 -8.98
C ILE A 10 0.44 -7.10 -8.74
N SER A 11 0.96 -7.88 -9.69
CA SER A 11 1.11 -9.34 -9.50
C SER A 11 1.99 -9.67 -8.30
N GLY A 12 3.12 -8.97 -8.13
CA GLY A 12 3.99 -9.17 -6.98
C GLY A 12 3.35 -8.76 -5.64
N ILE A 13 2.52 -7.72 -5.63
CA ILE A 13 1.72 -7.36 -4.45
C ILE A 13 0.70 -8.47 -4.14
N ALA A 14 0.04 -9.03 -5.15
CA ALA A 14 -0.88 -10.16 -4.96
C ALA A 14 -0.17 -11.40 -4.39
N ASP A 15 1.05 -11.69 -4.86
CA ASP A 15 1.87 -12.78 -4.33
C ASP A 15 2.25 -12.54 -2.86
N LEU A 16 2.60 -11.29 -2.50
CA LEU A 16 2.90 -10.90 -1.12
C LEU A 16 1.67 -11.03 -0.21
N ILE A 17 0.51 -10.60 -0.69
CA ILE A 17 -0.78 -10.75 0.01
C ILE A 17 -1.10 -12.25 0.20
N THR A 18 -0.88 -13.09 -0.82
CA THR A 18 -1.14 -14.53 -0.72
C THR A 18 -0.17 -15.25 0.20
N ALA A 19 1.10 -14.80 0.25
CA ALA A 19 2.11 -15.30 1.16
C ALA A 19 1.86 -14.88 2.62
N PHE A 20 1.08 -13.82 2.84
CA PHE A 20 0.64 -13.40 4.16
C PHE A 20 -0.37 -14.42 4.70
N LYS A 21 0.13 -15.42 5.43
CA LYS A 21 -0.68 -16.49 6.04
C LYS A 21 -0.66 -16.54 7.58
N GLN A 22 -0.23 -15.49 8.26
CA GLN A 22 -0.28 -15.44 9.73
C GLN A 22 -0.73 -14.07 10.28
N SER A 23 -1.99 -14.04 10.66
CA SER A 23 -2.54 -13.50 11.91
C SER A 23 -2.04 -12.11 12.37
N LYS A 24 -2.67 -11.03 11.86
CA LYS A 24 -3.30 -9.97 12.69
C LYS A 24 -3.83 -8.77 11.89
N SER A 25 -3.08 -8.20 10.93
CA SER A 25 -3.57 -7.16 10.01
C SER A 25 -2.56 -6.79 8.91
N PHE A 26 -3.03 -6.68 7.67
CA PHE A 26 -2.23 -6.29 6.50
C PHE A 26 -2.77 -5.02 5.85
N GLY A 27 -1.88 -4.05 5.57
CA GLY A 27 -2.22 -2.77 4.96
C GLY A 27 -1.54 -2.55 3.61
N VAL A 28 -2.28 -2.11 2.60
CA VAL A 28 -1.70 -1.49 1.39
C VAL A 28 -1.98 0.00 1.41
N VAL A 29 -0.98 0.80 1.75
CA VAL A 29 -1.12 2.25 1.97
C VAL A 29 -0.57 3.01 0.76
N CYS A 30 -1.44 3.57 -0.05
CA CYS A 30 -1.10 4.33 -1.25
C CYS A 30 -0.97 5.82 -0.97
N LYS A 31 -0.37 6.60 -1.87
CA LYS A 31 -0.28 8.07 -1.71
C LYS A 31 -1.67 8.73 -1.68
N THR A 32 -2.54 8.37 -2.62
CA THR A 32 -3.86 8.99 -2.81
C THR A 32 -4.98 7.95 -2.79
N GLU A 33 -6.20 8.40 -2.51
CA GLU A 33 -7.39 7.54 -2.52
C GLU A 33 -7.67 6.97 -3.92
N LEU A 34 -7.45 7.78 -4.97
CA LEU A 34 -7.58 7.33 -6.35
C LEU A 34 -6.60 6.18 -6.67
N GLN A 35 -5.34 6.29 -6.23
CA GLN A 35 -4.37 5.20 -6.41
C GLN A 35 -4.79 3.95 -5.64
N ALA A 36 -5.22 4.11 -4.39
CA ALA A 36 -5.70 3.00 -3.57
C ALA A 36 -6.89 2.28 -4.23
N LYS A 37 -7.85 3.03 -4.79
CA LYS A 37 -8.98 2.46 -5.52
C LYS A 37 -8.54 1.68 -6.76
N ILE A 38 -7.67 2.26 -7.59
CA ILE A 38 -7.14 1.61 -8.80
C ILE A 38 -6.39 0.32 -8.44
N ILE A 39 -5.57 0.35 -7.39
CA ILE A 39 -4.82 -0.83 -6.93
C ILE A 39 -5.76 -1.90 -6.39
N ALA A 40 -6.76 -1.51 -5.58
CA ALA A 40 -7.76 -2.45 -5.07
C ALA A 40 -8.54 -3.12 -6.22
N ASP A 41 -9.00 -2.35 -7.21
CA ASP A 41 -9.73 -2.91 -8.35
C ASP A 41 -8.87 -3.85 -9.20
N LYS A 42 -7.58 -3.56 -9.36
CA LYS A 42 -6.65 -4.47 -10.05
C LYS A 42 -6.36 -5.73 -9.25
N LEU A 43 -6.23 -5.63 -7.92
CA LEU A 43 -5.91 -6.78 -7.07
C LEU A 43 -7.11 -7.71 -6.85
N LYS A 44 -8.35 -7.23 -6.98
CA LYS A 44 -9.56 -8.08 -6.97
C LYS A 44 -9.54 -9.18 -8.04
N ALA A 45 -8.75 -9.01 -9.11
CA ALA A 45 -8.56 -10.05 -10.12
C ALA A 45 -7.69 -11.23 -9.62
N TYR A 46 -7.01 -11.08 -8.48
CA TYR A 46 -6.07 -12.05 -7.93
C TYR A 46 -6.53 -12.63 -6.58
N THR A 47 -7.34 -11.90 -5.81
CA THR A 47 -7.88 -12.35 -4.52
C THR A 47 -9.18 -11.62 -4.17
N GLU A 48 -10.12 -12.33 -3.53
CA GLU A 48 -11.43 -11.79 -3.10
C GLU A 48 -11.38 -11.13 -1.71
N ASP A 49 -10.30 -11.32 -0.94
CA ASP A 49 -10.19 -10.89 0.47
C ASP A 49 -9.72 -9.44 0.64
N ILE A 50 -9.92 -8.60 -0.37
CA ILE A 50 -9.44 -7.21 -0.39
C ILE A 50 -10.55 -6.24 -0.01
N TYR A 51 -10.30 -5.47 1.05
CA TYR A 51 -11.15 -4.36 1.43
C TYR A 51 -10.55 -3.01 1.06
N PHE A 52 -11.27 -2.23 0.26
CA PHE A 52 -10.93 -0.83 0.03
C PHE A 52 -11.58 0.06 1.10
N PHE A 53 -10.77 0.68 1.94
CA PHE A 53 -11.24 1.55 3.01
C PHE A 53 -11.36 3.00 2.53
N SER A 54 -12.58 3.51 2.53
CA SER A 54 -12.95 4.87 2.10
C SER A 54 -13.70 5.62 3.20
N ASN A 55 -13.94 6.93 3.02
CA ASN A 55 -14.71 7.75 3.97
C ASN A 55 -16.17 7.26 4.21
N GLN A 56 -16.67 6.32 3.42
CA GLN A 56 -18.02 5.75 3.57
C GLN A 56 -18.01 4.34 4.17
N SER A 57 -16.84 3.81 4.52
CA SER A 57 -16.65 2.46 5.04
C SER A 57 -16.87 2.41 6.55
N SER A 58 -17.77 1.55 7.03
CA SER A 58 -17.86 1.23 8.47
C SER A 58 -16.68 0.35 8.88
N ALA A 59 -16.10 0.60 10.05
CA ALA A 59 -14.94 -0.12 10.55
C ALA A 59 -15.24 -1.63 10.70
N PHE A 60 -14.78 -2.43 9.75
CA PHE A 60 -14.81 -3.88 9.82
C PHE A 60 -13.38 -4.41 9.92
N VAL A 61 -13.19 -5.40 10.79
CA VAL A 61 -11.96 -6.14 10.96
C VAL A 61 -11.84 -7.10 9.78
N GLN A 62 -11.21 -6.66 8.70
CA GLN A 62 -10.80 -7.51 7.59
C GLN A 62 -9.29 -7.61 7.55
N ASP A 63 -8.80 -8.78 7.14
CA ASP A 63 -7.38 -9.14 7.22
C ASP A 63 -6.50 -8.28 6.30
N ILE A 64 -7.04 -7.80 5.17
CA ILE A 64 -6.31 -7.00 4.17
C ILE A 64 -7.08 -5.71 3.85
N ILE A 65 -6.49 -4.57 4.21
CA ILE A 65 -7.05 -3.23 4.00
C ILE A 65 -6.19 -2.45 3.01
N ILE A 66 -6.84 -1.83 2.02
CA ILE A 66 -6.21 -0.94 1.05
C ILE A 66 -6.76 0.47 1.25
N ASN A 67 -5.88 1.45 1.49
CA ASN A 67 -6.27 2.83 1.75
C ASN A 67 -5.21 3.84 1.27
N SER A 68 -5.50 5.13 1.45
CA SER A 68 -4.53 6.21 1.23
C SER A 68 -3.80 6.58 2.50
N ALA A 69 -2.61 7.19 2.39
CA ALA A 69 -1.82 7.66 3.53
C ALA A 69 -2.61 8.62 4.42
N HIS A 70 -3.44 9.48 3.82
CA HIS A 70 -4.34 10.37 4.54
C HIS A 70 -5.38 9.60 5.38
N MET A 71 -5.99 8.57 4.78
CA MET A 71 -7.01 7.73 5.41
C MET A 71 -6.44 6.73 6.42
N ALA A 72 -5.15 6.42 6.33
CA ALA A 72 -4.48 5.50 7.23
C ALA A 72 -4.17 6.12 8.61
N LYS A 73 -4.40 7.42 8.80
CA LYS A 73 -4.10 8.09 10.06
C LYS A 73 -4.96 7.50 11.19
N GLY A 74 -4.29 6.96 12.21
CA GLY A 74 -4.96 6.29 13.34
C GLY A 74 -5.27 4.81 13.10
N LEU A 75 -4.86 4.24 11.95
CA LEU A 75 -4.84 2.80 11.71
C LEU A 75 -3.41 2.26 11.87
N GLU A 76 -3.27 1.04 12.36
CA GLU A 76 -1.98 0.36 12.50
C GLU A 76 -2.10 -1.06 11.96
N PHE A 77 -1.07 -1.50 11.24
CA PHE A 77 -1.02 -2.80 10.59
C PHE A 77 0.26 -3.52 11.01
N ASP A 78 0.19 -4.84 11.16
CA ASP A 78 1.39 -5.63 11.42
C ASP A 78 2.33 -5.63 10.21
N GLU A 79 1.78 -5.78 9.01
CA GLU A 79 2.52 -5.64 7.76
C GLU A 79 1.92 -4.55 6.85
N VAL A 80 2.78 -3.75 6.24
CA VAL A 80 2.37 -2.72 5.26
C VAL A 80 3.14 -2.85 3.96
N ILE A 81 2.42 -2.78 2.84
CA ILE A 81 2.96 -2.47 1.52
C ILE A 81 2.68 -1.00 1.18
N ILE A 82 3.71 -0.28 0.78
CA ILE A 82 3.57 1.04 0.14
C ILE A 82 3.93 0.86 -1.34
N PRO A 83 2.94 0.95 -2.26
CA PRO A 83 3.17 0.75 -3.67
C PRO A 83 3.65 2.02 -4.38
N GLN A 84 4.24 1.84 -5.56
CA GLN A 84 4.62 2.93 -6.46
C GLN A 84 5.52 3.99 -5.81
N VAL A 85 6.47 3.58 -4.96
CA VAL A 85 7.45 4.47 -4.29
C VAL A 85 8.59 4.85 -5.25
N ALA A 86 8.20 5.32 -6.44
CA ALA A 86 9.06 5.80 -7.50
C ALA A 86 9.17 7.32 -7.47
N ASP A 87 10.25 7.88 -8.03
CA ASP A 87 10.50 9.33 -8.04
C ASP A 87 9.35 10.10 -8.72
N LYS A 88 8.77 9.53 -9.79
CA LYS A 88 7.58 10.10 -10.45
C LYS A 88 6.36 10.32 -9.54
N ASN A 89 6.26 9.58 -8.45
CA ASN A 89 5.09 9.57 -7.55
C ASN A 89 5.39 10.22 -6.20
N TYR A 90 6.62 10.11 -5.72
CA TYR A 90 7.09 10.69 -4.48
C TYR A 90 8.37 11.50 -4.74
N HIS A 91 8.25 12.82 -4.89
CA HIS A 91 9.39 13.71 -5.19
C HIS A 91 9.37 15.06 -4.46
N SER A 92 8.24 15.44 -3.86
CA SER A 92 8.10 16.72 -3.14
C SER A 92 8.14 16.55 -1.63
N GLU A 93 8.30 17.65 -0.89
CA GLU A 93 8.24 17.65 0.59
C GLU A 93 6.87 17.18 1.12
N ILE A 94 5.79 17.51 0.40
CA ILE A 94 4.45 17.02 0.72
C ILE A 94 4.40 15.49 0.57
N ASP A 95 5.03 14.96 -0.47
CA ASP A 95 5.10 13.50 -0.69
C ASP A 95 5.94 12.81 0.38
N GLN A 96 7.01 13.46 0.84
CA GLN A 96 7.81 12.97 1.97
C GLN A 96 6.96 12.83 3.23
N SER A 97 6.11 13.82 3.51
CA SER A 97 5.17 13.78 4.64
C SER A 97 4.16 12.65 4.49
N MET A 98 3.61 12.44 3.29
CA MET A 98 2.69 11.32 3.02
C MET A 98 3.37 9.96 3.15
N LEU A 99 4.61 9.83 2.66
CA LEU A 99 5.40 8.62 2.77
C LEU A 99 5.73 8.32 4.23
N TYR A 100 6.09 9.33 5.02
CA TYR A 100 6.31 9.18 6.46
C TYR A 100 5.05 8.67 7.18
N VAL A 101 3.89 9.26 6.89
CA VAL A 101 2.62 8.79 7.46
C VAL A 101 2.39 7.32 7.12
N ALA A 102 2.55 6.92 5.85
CA ALA A 102 2.37 5.54 5.42
C ALA A 102 3.37 4.55 6.06
N VAL A 103 4.64 4.94 6.17
CA VAL A 103 5.70 4.13 6.78
C VAL A 103 5.42 3.86 8.25
N THR A 104 4.97 4.87 9.00
CA THR A 104 4.67 4.73 10.43
C THR A 104 3.40 3.92 10.73
N ARG A 105 2.69 3.41 9.71
CA ARG A 105 1.56 2.50 9.93
C ARG A 105 1.98 1.05 10.10
N ALA A 106 3.23 0.72 9.75
CA ALA A 106 3.78 -0.63 9.85
C ALA A 106 4.35 -0.89 11.25
N MET A 107 3.83 -1.91 11.93
CA MET A 107 4.28 -2.29 13.28
C MET A 107 5.46 -3.27 13.24
N HIS A 108 5.44 -4.24 12.31
CA HIS A 108 6.45 -5.29 12.25
C HIS A 108 7.19 -5.33 10.92
N ARG A 109 6.47 -5.23 9.79
CA ARG A 109 7.08 -5.34 8.47
C ARG A 109 6.60 -4.25 7.52
N LEU A 110 7.56 -3.60 6.87
CA LEU A 110 7.33 -2.62 5.83
C LEU A 110 7.93 -3.11 4.51
N THR A 111 7.13 -3.09 3.45
CA THR A 111 7.58 -3.38 2.09
C THR A 111 7.28 -2.20 1.18
N LEU A 112 8.31 -1.57 0.63
CA LEU A 112 8.17 -0.55 -0.40
C LEU A 112 8.27 -1.21 -1.78
N THR A 113 7.28 -1.02 -2.65
CA THR A 113 7.37 -1.47 -4.05
C THR A 113 7.47 -0.28 -4.98
N TYR A 114 8.22 -0.43 -6.07
CA TYR A 114 8.35 0.61 -7.09
C TYR A 114 8.69 0.01 -8.44
N CYS A 115 8.34 0.75 -9.49
CA CYS A 115 8.72 0.46 -10.86
C CYS A 115 9.75 1.48 -11.34
N ARG A 116 10.77 1.01 -12.06
CA ARG A 116 11.84 1.85 -12.62
C ARG A 116 12.70 2.49 -11.53
N GLU A 117 12.65 3.81 -11.39
CA GLU A 117 13.51 4.59 -10.51
C GLU A 117 12.88 4.74 -9.13
N LYS A 118 13.61 4.29 -8.10
CA LYS A 118 13.29 4.50 -6.70
C LYS A 118 13.17 5.99 -6.39
N SER A 119 12.22 6.39 -5.55
CA SER A 119 12.11 7.77 -5.07
C SER A 119 13.41 8.24 -4.40
N ARG A 120 13.83 9.48 -4.71
CA ARG A 120 14.99 10.13 -4.07
C ARG A 120 14.79 10.39 -2.58
N LEU A 121 13.54 10.38 -2.10
CA LEU A 121 13.19 10.60 -0.69
C LEU A 121 13.56 9.42 0.23
N LEU A 122 14.09 8.33 -0.34
CA LEU A 122 14.54 7.14 0.37
C LEU A 122 16.07 7.08 0.51
N TYR A 123 16.75 8.22 0.41
CA TYR A 123 18.21 8.40 0.57
C TYR A 123 18.51 9.43 1.65
#